data_AF-A0A7X8F4E0-F1
#
_entry.id   AF-A0A7X8F4E0-F1
#
_cell.length_a   1.000
_cell.length_b   1.000
_cell.length_c   1.000
_cell.angle_alpha   90.00
_cell.angle_beta   90.00
_cell.angle_gamma   90.00
#
_symmetry.space_group_name_H-M   'P 1'
#
loop_
_entity.id
_entity.type
_entity.pdbx_description
1 polymer ?
#
loop_
_entity_poly.entity_id
_entity_poly.type
_entity_poly.pdbx_seq_one_letter_code
_entity_poly.pdbx_strand_id
1 'polypeptide(L)'
;MQIKDPKKTCFALIGIFVVCFICTEIFRLTYSISKSSTKFSDMYWNIKINEKDYGINRLSTFIFPAMQTGSVIELTSNVPELKNMRYPNLQLEIRDCAIKIFRKNIWVYEKNMDHLKNQNFIGKGILNVPLRDLKSGEEIQIIFYTNEKNAFSKLKPVKFIPLSDAFSSYVVQNIFIFVCIAFLFVLGLTGFALSLKFWVYRKKALTLFVLTQLVFWSSIWLFCKHYFIQFFSLDFALNSVIRFFSLEIVLICNSLLYYLCFTHSEKKRKFLKIFIKCMIVVFILLWILHFTNFFHLSRHDPFIYFFTVVIVFFSFINVCYELLKKPLLDSIPAVGFFLLYLLFLFDFICYFVFYLNIGTFAYNRNTWFAVGIVSLSVSIIVDFIFQLAWSAAEDIDNFVVEESRSIDFVTNVLTRESLMSKFSDYEKSKKNFAIVYFEFVNMPEVTTEIGAKTFYKTISFFSGLINHVFGIVGDIGRVSNTSFVVISTVLSEKRLQQLLSTFQNIFNSDNNQQDKNISVLIGSAFSYEISDCNCRSLYVMARERRAVMLFK
;
A
#
# COMPACT_ATOMS: atom_id res chain seq x y z
N MET A 1 -11.96 -7.13 26.24
CA MET A 1 -11.15 -6.13 26.96
C MET A 1 -9.92 -5.85 26.10
N GLN A 2 -9.99 -4.84 25.22
CA GLN A 2 -8.92 -4.55 24.25
C GLN A 2 -7.77 -3.83 24.94
N ILE A 3 -6.62 -4.50 25.05
CA ILE A 3 -5.36 -3.86 25.44
C ILE A 3 -4.96 -2.96 24.26
N LYS A 4 -5.30 -1.67 24.39
CA LYS A 4 -4.83 -0.58 23.53
C LYS A 4 -3.33 -0.45 23.73
N ASP A 5 -2.57 -0.62 22.66
CA ASP A 5 -1.12 -0.50 22.70
C ASP A 5 -0.69 0.89 22.21
N PRO A 6 -0.44 1.87 23.12
CA PRO A 6 -0.14 3.26 22.77
C PRO A 6 1.14 3.43 21.94
N LYS A 7 1.99 2.40 21.91
CA LYS A 7 3.21 2.35 21.09
C LYS A 7 2.88 2.38 19.58
N LYS A 8 1.78 1.77 19.16
CA LYS A 8 1.38 1.66 17.75
C LYS A 8 1.08 3.02 17.10
N THR A 9 0.35 3.88 17.80
CA THR A 9 0.02 5.24 17.34
C THR A 9 1.25 6.12 17.29
N CYS A 10 2.15 5.96 18.26
CA CYS A 10 3.38 6.72 18.34
C CYS A 10 4.30 6.41 17.15
N PHE A 11 4.50 5.13 16.81
CA PHE A 11 5.34 4.76 15.66
C PHE A 11 4.80 5.22 14.30
N ALA A 12 3.49 5.15 14.07
CA ALA A 12 2.88 5.61 12.81
C ALA A 12 2.98 7.14 12.66
N LEU A 13 2.69 7.88 13.74
CA LEU A 13 2.81 9.34 13.77
C LEU A 13 4.27 9.79 13.67
N ILE A 14 5.20 9.07 14.31
CA ILE A 14 6.65 9.32 14.19
C ILE A 14 7.11 9.04 12.76
N GLY A 15 6.66 7.97 12.11
CA GLY A 15 7.01 7.67 10.72
C GLY A 15 6.55 8.76 9.75
N ILE A 16 5.30 9.21 9.89
CA ILE A 16 4.75 10.32 9.11
C ILE A 16 5.51 11.62 9.41
N PHE A 17 5.78 11.90 10.68
CA PHE A 17 6.53 13.09 11.10
C PHE A 17 7.96 13.10 10.59
N VAL A 18 8.67 11.97 10.63
CA VAL A 18 10.04 11.82 10.12
C VAL A 18 10.07 12.01 8.61
N VAL A 19 9.12 11.45 7.88
CA VAL A 19 9.02 11.66 6.42
C VAL A 19 8.72 13.12 6.11
N CYS A 20 7.78 13.75 6.81
CA CYS A 20 7.51 15.18 6.67
C CYS A 20 8.73 16.04 7.02
N PHE A 21 9.47 15.68 8.06
CA PHE A 21 10.67 16.38 8.53
C PHE A 21 11.82 16.28 7.51
N ILE A 22 12.09 15.07 7.01
CA ILE A 22 13.09 14.83 5.94
C ILE A 22 12.69 15.62 4.69
N CYS A 23 11.42 15.60 4.31
CA CYS A 23 10.92 16.42 3.21
C CYS A 23 11.15 17.92 3.45
N THR A 24 10.88 18.44 4.65
CA THR A 24 11.11 19.85 4.97
C THR A 24 12.58 20.24 4.98
N GLU A 25 13.49 19.38 5.46
CA GLU A 25 14.93 19.67 5.47
C GLU A 25 15.56 19.57 4.07
N ILE A 26 15.13 18.60 3.26
CA ILE A 26 15.50 18.56 1.83
C ILE A 26 14.98 19.81 1.13
N PHE A 27 13.75 20.24 1.39
CA PHE A 27 13.20 21.49 0.84
C PHE A 27 14.01 22.72 1.27
N ARG A 28 14.41 22.80 2.54
CA ARG A 28 15.20 23.91 3.08
C ARG A 28 16.58 24.01 2.42
N LEU A 29 17.29 22.90 2.31
CA LEU A 29 18.60 22.80 1.64
C LEU A 29 18.47 23.13 0.14
N THR A 30 17.43 22.63 -0.52
CA THR A 30 17.11 22.92 -1.92
C THR A 30 16.85 24.41 -2.16
N TYR A 31 16.03 25.02 -1.31
CA TYR A 31 15.64 26.42 -1.46
C TYR A 31 16.86 27.34 -1.36
N SER A 32 17.77 27.05 -0.44
CA SER A 32 19.06 27.75 -0.30
C SER A 32 19.89 27.70 -1.58
N ILE A 33 20.01 26.52 -2.21
CA ILE A 33 20.77 26.32 -3.45
C ILE A 33 20.08 26.97 -4.66
N SER A 34 18.74 26.96 -4.72
CA SER A 34 18.01 27.55 -5.85
C SER A 34 18.20 29.07 -5.96
N LYS A 35 18.23 29.76 -4.81
CA LYS A 35 18.30 31.23 -4.73
C LYS A 35 19.63 31.79 -5.25
N SER A 36 20.71 31.00 -5.26
CA SER A 36 22.02 31.43 -5.78
C SER A 36 22.16 31.28 -7.31
N SER A 37 21.25 30.54 -7.97
CA SER A 37 21.39 30.13 -9.38
C SER A 37 20.65 30.99 -10.41
N THR A 38 19.66 31.79 -10.02
CA THR A 38 18.82 32.56 -10.96
C THR A 38 19.40 33.95 -11.23
N LYS A 39 20.24 34.10 -12.28
CA LYS A 39 20.88 35.38 -12.60
C LYS A 39 20.12 36.29 -13.60
N PHE A 40 19.18 35.78 -14.40
CA PHE A 40 18.45 36.60 -15.39
C PHE A 40 17.00 36.12 -15.52
N SER A 41 16.07 36.79 -14.82
CA SER A 41 14.74 36.22 -14.58
C SER A 41 13.57 36.98 -15.19
N ASP A 42 13.70 38.23 -15.64
CA ASP A 42 12.53 38.95 -16.15
C ASP A 42 12.92 40.20 -16.94
N MET A 43 13.02 40.06 -18.26
CA MET A 43 13.33 41.17 -19.17
C MET A 43 12.05 41.87 -19.64
N TYR A 44 12.24 43.08 -20.16
CA TYR A 44 11.20 43.81 -20.87
C TYR A 44 11.12 43.33 -22.32
N TRP A 45 9.91 43.03 -22.78
CA TRP A 45 9.62 42.57 -24.13
C TRP A 45 8.62 43.52 -24.77
N ASN A 46 8.86 43.90 -26.02
CA ASN A 46 7.83 44.50 -26.85
C ASN A 46 6.90 43.39 -27.35
N ILE A 47 5.59 43.53 -27.11
CA ILE A 47 4.60 42.48 -27.35
C ILE A 47 3.62 42.94 -28.44
N LYS A 48 3.57 42.21 -29.55
CA LYS A 48 2.54 42.37 -30.59
C LYS A 48 1.68 41.11 -30.69
N ILE A 49 0.37 41.27 -30.83
CA ILE A 49 -0.59 40.17 -30.99
C ILE A 49 -1.47 40.48 -32.19
N ASN A 50 -1.45 39.64 -33.22
CA ASN A 50 -2.20 39.85 -34.48
C ASN A 50 -2.04 41.30 -34.98
N GLU A 51 -0.80 41.76 -35.10
CA GLU A 51 -0.41 43.12 -35.52
C GLU A 51 -0.71 44.26 -34.53
N LYS A 52 -1.52 44.03 -33.50
CA LYS A 52 -1.78 45.03 -32.46
C LYS A 52 -0.64 45.10 -31.45
N ASP A 53 -0.10 46.30 -31.25
CA ASP A 53 0.98 46.57 -30.29
C ASP A 53 0.43 46.77 -28.87
N TYR A 54 1.01 46.05 -27.91
CA TYR A 54 0.70 46.12 -26.47
C TYR A 54 1.84 46.77 -25.67
N GLY A 55 2.89 47.24 -26.34
CA GLY A 55 4.02 47.94 -25.76
C GLY A 55 4.99 47.04 -24.99
N ILE A 56 5.91 47.71 -24.29
CA ILE A 56 7.00 47.08 -23.56
C ILE A 56 6.52 46.65 -22.18
N ASN A 57 6.48 45.34 -21.93
CA ASN A 57 6.04 44.76 -20.67
C ASN A 57 6.93 43.60 -20.22
N ARG A 58 6.83 43.22 -18.95
CA ARG A 58 7.45 41.99 -18.44
C ARG A 58 6.50 40.82 -18.64
N LEU A 59 7.04 39.69 -19.10
CA LEU A 59 6.23 38.50 -19.35
C LEU A 59 5.64 37.93 -18.05
N SER A 60 6.32 38.10 -16.92
CA SER A 60 5.81 37.64 -15.61
C SER A 60 4.51 38.34 -15.18
N THR A 61 4.32 39.60 -15.57
CA THR A 61 3.19 40.45 -15.15
C THR A 61 2.14 40.64 -16.23
N PHE A 62 2.51 40.47 -17.51
CA PHE A 62 1.59 40.69 -18.63
C PHE A 62 0.54 39.57 -18.72
N ILE A 63 -0.72 39.97 -18.87
CA ILE A 63 -1.86 39.06 -19.07
C ILE A 63 -2.26 39.14 -20.54
N PHE A 64 -2.17 38.02 -21.23
CA PHE A 64 -2.59 37.93 -22.62
C PHE A 64 -4.12 38.00 -22.70
N PRO A 65 -4.68 38.74 -23.68
CA PRO A 65 -6.11 38.72 -23.95
C PRO A 65 -6.57 37.32 -24.37
N ALA A 66 -7.89 37.09 -24.40
CA ALA A 66 -8.42 35.84 -24.93
C ALA A 66 -8.02 35.70 -26.41
N MET A 67 -7.31 34.61 -26.73
CA MET A 67 -6.76 34.37 -28.07
C MET A 67 -7.55 33.30 -28.80
N GLN A 68 -7.75 33.50 -30.10
CA GLN A 68 -8.33 32.49 -30.97
C GLN A 68 -7.24 31.53 -31.47
N THR A 69 -7.67 30.37 -31.97
CA THR A 69 -6.78 29.47 -32.71
C THR A 69 -6.17 30.20 -33.91
N GLY A 70 -4.87 30.02 -34.16
CA GLY A 70 -4.14 30.65 -35.27
C GLY A 70 -3.65 32.08 -34.99
N SER A 71 -3.78 32.57 -33.76
CA SER A 71 -3.27 33.90 -33.39
C SER A 71 -1.73 33.90 -33.39
N VAL A 72 -1.15 35.02 -33.81
CA VAL A 72 0.30 35.23 -33.91
C VAL A 72 0.74 36.22 -32.84
N ILE A 73 1.75 35.83 -32.07
CA ILE A 73 2.31 36.64 -30.98
C ILE A 73 3.78 36.85 -31.28
N GLU A 74 4.19 38.11 -31.36
CA GLU A 74 5.57 38.49 -31.59
C GLU A 74 6.12 39.15 -30.33
N LEU A 75 7.22 38.60 -29.82
CA LEU A 75 7.98 39.16 -28.72
C LEU A 75 9.32 39.62 -29.25
N THR A 76 9.64 40.90 -29.06
CA THR A 76 10.91 41.47 -29.48
C THR A 76 11.63 42.08 -28.30
N SER A 77 12.92 41.79 -28.14
CA SER A 77 13.75 42.40 -27.09
C SER A 77 15.23 42.36 -27.47
N ASN A 78 16.02 43.19 -26.78
CA ASN A 78 17.47 43.20 -26.90
C ASN A 78 18.09 42.26 -25.86
N VAL A 79 19.07 41.48 -26.29
CA VAL A 79 19.79 40.53 -25.43
C VAL A 79 20.48 41.28 -24.29
N PRO A 80 20.29 40.84 -23.03
CA PRO A 80 20.90 41.48 -21.88
C PRO A 80 22.43 41.29 -21.85
N GLU A 81 23.12 41.92 -20.90
CA GLU A 81 24.54 41.65 -20.67
C GLU A 81 24.77 40.18 -20.26
N LEU A 82 25.38 39.39 -21.15
CA LEU A 82 25.68 37.97 -20.96
C LEU A 82 27.06 37.81 -20.30
N LYS A 83 27.26 38.39 -19.11
CA LYS A 83 28.57 38.37 -18.43
C LYS A 83 29.08 36.93 -18.26
N ASN A 84 30.22 36.63 -18.88
CA ASN A 84 30.95 35.35 -18.81
C ASN A 84 30.15 34.09 -19.21
N MET A 85 29.05 34.21 -19.98
CA MET A 85 28.35 33.02 -20.51
C MET A 85 29.00 32.52 -21.80
N ARG A 86 29.70 31.39 -21.72
CA ARG A 86 30.08 30.61 -22.90
C ARG A 86 28.86 29.82 -23.38
N TYR A 87 28.52 29.95 -24.67
CA TYR A 87 27.40 29.27 -25.33
C TYR A 87 26.03 29.51 -24.67
N PRO A 88 25.45 30.72 -24.84
CA PRO A 88 24.15 31.04 -24.28
C PRO A 88 23.04 30.18 -24.90
N ASN A 89 22.13 29.71 -24.06
CA ASN A 89 20.95 28.95 -24.41
C ASN A 89 19.71 29.73 -23.99
N LEU A 90 18.77 29.88 -24.92
CA LEU A 90 17.47 30.46 -24.66
C LEU A 90 16.54 29.36 -24.12
N GLN A 91 16.09 29.52 -22.89
CA GLN A 91 15.12 28.63 -22.26
C GLN A 91 13.76 29.32 -22.14
N LEU A 92 12.73 28.69 -22.69
CA LEU A 92 11.35 29.15 -22.58
C LEU A 92 10.36 27.98 -22.47
N GLU A 93 9.22 28.21 -21.84
CA GLU A 93 8.13 27.24 -21.77
C GLU A 93 7.17 27.48 -22.94
N ILE A 94 6.85 26.44 -23.71
CA ILE A 94 5.86 26.49 -24.78
C ILE A 94 4.65 25.63 -24.44
N ARG A 95 3.48 26.10 -24.83
CA ARG A 95 2.19 25.47 -24.55
C ARG A 95 1.28 25.62 -25.75
N ASP A 96 0.92 24.49 -26.36
CA ASP A 96 -0.09 24.41 -27.41
C ASP A 96 0.16 25.39 -28.59
N CYS A 97 1.44 25.65 -28.88
CA CYS A 97 1.88 26.59 -29.90
C CYS A 97 3.13 26.12 -30.64
N ALA A 98 3.24 26.53 -31.90
CA ALA A 98 4.47 26.43 -32.67
C ALA A 98 5.26 27.73 -32.53
N ILE A 99 6.57 27.66 -32.77
CA ILE A 99 7.47 28.78 -32.51
C ILE A 99 8.51 28.94 -33.62
N LYS A 100 8.80 30.20 -33.96
CA LYS A 100 9.96 30.61 -34.75
C LYS A 100 10.77 31.65 -34.00
N ILE A 101 12.09 31.56 -34.12
CA ILE A 101 13.02 32.49 -33.49
C ILE A 101 13.92 33.10 -34.55
N PHE A 102 14.02 34.42 -34.49
CA PHE A 102 14.84 35.22 -35.39
C PHE A 102 15.88 36.02 -34.59
N ARG A 103 17.04 36.22 -35.21
CA ARG A 103 18.14 37.04 -34.71
C ARG A 103 18.47 38.05 -35.80
N LYS A 104 18.37 39.36 -35.53
CA LYS A 104 18.55 40.41 -36.55
C LYS A 104 17.74 40.14 -37.83
N ASN A 105 16.48 39.73 -37.68
CA ASN A 105 15.57 39.30 -38.77
C ASN A 105 16.01 38.06 -39.58
N ILE A 106 17.07 37.36 -39.18
CA ILE A 106 17.49 36.08 -39.78
C ILE A 106 16.84 34.96 -38.98
N TRP A 107 16.18 34.03 -39.68
CA TRP A 107 15.62 32.83 -39.06
C TRP A 107 16.72 31.91 -38.53
N VAL A 108 16.61 31.51 -37.26
CA VAL A 108 17.63 30.69 -36.58
C VAL A 108 17.06 29.36 -36.07
N TYR A 109 15.77 29.33 -35.73
CA TYR A 109 15.15 28.14 -35.15
C TYR A 109 13.66 28.10 -35.42
N GLU A 110 13.12 26.90 -35.61
CA GLU A 110 11.68 26.64 -35.57
C GLU A 110 11.38 25.31 -34.86
N LYS A 111 10.20 25.21 -34.26
CA LYS A 111 9.70 23.96 -33.69
C LYS A 111 8.18 23.86 -33.80
N ASN A 112 7.71 22.63 -34.01
CA ASN A 112 6.30 22.25 -34.10
C ASN A 112 5.51 22.89 -35.26
N MET A 113 6.20 23.47 -36.26
CA MET A 113 5.55 24.07 -37.42
C MET A 113 4.77 23.05 -38.26
N ASP A 114 5.24 21.80 -38.32
CA ASP A 114 4.54 20.73 -39.06
C ASP A 114 3.25 20.31 -38.36
N HIS A 115 3.26 20.26 -37.01
CA HIS A 115 2.05 20.00 -36.25
C HIS A 115 1.01 21.11 -36.43
N LEU A 116 1.45 22.38 -36.50
CA LEU A 116 0.57 23.51 -36.80
C LEU A 116 -0.05 23.39 -38.20
N LYS A 117 0.74 23.06 -39.22
CA LYS A 117 0.25 22.87 -40.61
C LYS A 117 -0.79 21.76 -40.70
N ASN A 118 -0.56 20.65 -40.00
CA ASN A 118 -1.44 19.49 -40.00
C ASN A 118 -2.60 19.59 -38.99
N GLN A 119 -2.71 20.71 -38.25
CA GLN A 119 -3.66 20.89 -37.14
C GLN A 119 -3.60 19.76 -36.10
N ASN A 120 -2.41 19.20 -35.90
CA ASN A 120 -2.17 18.15 -34.92
C ASN A 120 -1.93 18.75 -33.54
N PHE A 121 -2.16 17.95 -32.51
CA PHE A 121 -1.81 18.30 -31.14
C PHE A 121 -0.29 18.53 -30.98
N ILE A 122 0.10 19.63 -30.32
CA ILE A 122 1.50 20.05 -30.11
C ILE A 122 2.00 19.72 -28.70
N GLY A 123 1.14 19.86 -27.69
CA GLY A 123 1.50 19.65 -26.29
C GLY A 123 2.30 20.79 -25.66
N LYS A 124 2.96 20.47 -24.55
CA LYS A 124 3.63 21.43 -23.66
C LYS A 124 5.04 20.96 -23.32
N GLY A 125 5.96 21.90 -23.14
CA GLY A 125 7.33 21.56 -22.78
C GLY A 125 8.23 22.77 -22.55
N ILE A 126 9.43 22.52 -22.01
CA ILE A 126 10.51 23.49 -21.99
C ILE A 126 11.31 23.32 -23.27
N LEU A 127 11.50 24.44 -23.96
CA LEU A 127 12.35 24.55 -25.13
C LEU A 127 13.69 25.15 -24.73
N ASN A 128 14.77 24.48 -25.13
CA ASN A 128 16.14 24.97 -24.99
C ASN A 128 16.70 25.18 -26.41
N VAL A 129 16.97 26.43 -26.77
CA VAL A 129 17.52 26.79 -28.08
C VAL A 129 18.96 27.29 -27.91
N PRO A 130 19.97 26.56 -28.41
CA PRO A 130 21.35 27.02 -28.35
C PRO A 130 21.54 28.19 -29.31
N LEU A 131 21.89 29.36 -28.80
CA LEU A 131 22.15 30.56 -29.58
C LEU A 131 23.66 30.81 -29.63
N ARG A 132 24.36 30.09 -30.51
CA ARG A 132 25.81 30.24 -30.67
C ARG A 132 26.16 31.68 -31.05
N ASP A 133 27.23 32.19 -30.45
CA ASP A 133 27.81 33.51 -30.72
C ASP A 133 26.86 34.70 -30.53
N LEU A 134 25.82 34.54 -29.69
CA LEU A 134 24.92 35.62 -29.35
C LEU A 134 25.66 36.72 -28.58
N LYS A 135 25.59 37.96 -29.07
CA LYS A 135 26.23 39.12 -28.42
C LYS A 135 25.19 39.92 -27.64
N SER A 136 25.63 40.55 -26.56
CA SER A 136 24.78 41.48 -25.81
C SER A 136 24.36 42.67 -26.66
N GLY A 137 23.11 43.13 -26.46
CA GLY A 137 22.50 44.21 -27.23
C GLY A 137 21.95 43.80 -28.60
N GLU A 138 22.16 42.56 -29.06
CA GLU A 138 21.54 42.10 -30.31
C GLU A 138 20.04 41.89 -30.15
N GLU A 139 19.29 42.17 -31.21
CA GLU A 139 17.83 41.98 -31.25
C GLU A 139 17.47 40.51 -31.45
N ILE A 140 16.58 40.02 -30.60
CA ILE A 140 15.92 38.71 -30.73
C ILE A 140 14.42 38.93 -30.88
N GLN A 141 13.85 38.22 -31.85
CA GLN A 141 12.42 38.14 -32.07
C GLN A 141 11.96 36.69 -31.90
N ILE A 142 10.90 36.50 -31.12
CA ILE A 142 10.25 35.21 -30.89
C ILE A 142 8.81 35.32 -31.39
N ILE A 143 8.43 34.47 -32.34
CA ILE A 143 7.09 34.41 -32.90
C ILE A 143 6.42 33.12 -32.46
N PHE A 144 5.29 33.22 -31.76
CA PHE A 144 4.43 32.10 -31.42
C PHE A 144 3.21 32.06 -32.34
N TYR A 145 2.85 30.86 -32.77
CA TYR A 145 1.65 30.56 -33.52
C TYR A 145 0.75 29.67 -32.66
N THR A 146 -0.41 30.17 -32.23
CA THR A 146 -1.30 29.40 -31.36
C THR A 146 -2.03 28.32 -32.14
N ASN A 147 -2.02 27.09 -31.63
CA ASN A 147 -2.78 25.97 -32.22
C ASN A 147 -4.13 25.74 -31.53
N GLU A 148 -4.30 26.29 -30.33
CA GLU A 148 -5.52 26.18 -29.54
C GLU A 148 -6.06 27.53 -29.08
N LYS A 149 -7.39 27.57 -28.91
CA LYS A 149 -8.06 28.71 -28.28
C LYS A 149 -7.56 28.87 -26.85
N ASN A 150 -7.17 30.09 -26.47
CA ASN A 150 -6.58 30.40 -25.17
C ASN A 150 -5.42 29.47 -24.79
N ALA A 151 -4.51 29.20 -25.75
CA ALA A 151 -3.32 28.37 -25.52
C ALA A 151 -2.57 28.75 -24.22
N PHE A 152 -2.49 30.05 -23.91
CA PHE A 152 -2.01 30.55 -22.62
C PHE A 152 -2.59 31.93 -22.30
N SER A 153 -2.73 32.24 -21.01
CA SER A 153 -3.12 33.57 -20.51
C SER A 153 -1.95 34.36 -19.90
N LYS A 154 -0.86 33.66 -19.56
CA LYS A 154 0.41 34.21 -19.07
C LYS A 154 1.55 33.37 -19.64
N LEU A 155 2.67 34.02 -19.99
CA LEU A 155 3.90 33.35 -20.35
C LEU A 155 4.90 33.43 -19.20
N LYS A 156 5.72 32.40 -19.05
CA LYS A 156 6.84 32.50 -18.10
C LYS A 156 7.95 33.34 -18.70
N PRO A 157 8.75 34.00 -17.85
CA PRO A 157 9.90 34.73 -18.32
C PRO A 157 10.85 33.83 -19.11
N VAL A 158 11.31 34.37 -20.24
CA VAL A 158 12.35 33.77 -21.07
C VAL A 158 13.70 33.96 -20.38
N LYS A 159 14.48 32.88 -20.26
CA LYS A 159 15.76 32.87 -19.53
C LYS A 159 16.92 32.64 -20.49
N PHE A 160 18.01 33.37 -20.27
CA PHE A 160 19.31 33.04 -20.85
C PHE A 160 20.14 32.31 -19.81
N ILE A 161 20.57 31.10 -20.15
CA ILE A 161 21.37 30.23 -19.29
C ILE A 161 22.52 29.61 -20.09
N PRO A 162 23.66 29.29 -19.47
CA PRO A 162 24.70 28.50 -20.15
C PRO A 162 24.12 27.17 -20.63
N LEU A 163 24.49 26.74 -21.84
CA LEU A 163 24.00 25.46 -22.38
C LEU A 163 24.38 24.26 -21.49
N SER A 164 25.56 24.29 -20.86
CA SER A 164 26.01 23.27 -19.89
C SER A 164 25.08 23.14 -18.69
N ASP A 165 24.40 24.22 -18.34
CA ASP A 165 23.64 24.33 -17.10
C ASP A 165 22.13 24.22 -17.37
N ALA A 166 21.70 24.13 -18.63
CA ALA A 166 20.29 24.25 -19.00
C ALA A 166 19.38 23.23 -18.31
N PHE A 167 19.90 22.02 -18.12
CA PHE A 167 19.22 20.91 -17.48
C PHE A 167 19.54 20.79 -15.99
N SER A 168 20.82 20.91 -15.61
CA SER A 168 21.24 20.77 -14.21
C SER A 168 20.66 21.89 -13.33
N SER A 169 20.63 23.13 -13.81
CA SER A 169 20.00 24.25 -13.09
C SER A 169 18.50 24.02 -12.89
N TYR A 170 17.84 23.40 -13.86
CA TYR A 170 16.42 23.09 -13.78
C TYR A 170 16.13 22.03 -12.71
N VAL A 171 16.93 20.95 -12.67
CA VAL A 171 16.83 19.92 -11.63
C VAL A 171 17.13 20.51 -10.26
N VAL A 172 18.21 21.28 -10.12
CA VAL A 172 18.61 21.88 -8.84
C VAL A 172 17.53 22.82 -8.30
N GLN A 173 16.88 23.62 -9.15
CA GLN A 173 15.75 24.47 -8.74
C GLN A 173 14.54 23.67 -8.25
N ASN A 174 14.42 22.40 -8.65
CA ASN A 174 13.28 21.54 -8.37
C ASN A 174 13.70 20.21 -7.70
N ILE A 175 14.85 20.16 -7.01
CA ILE A 175 15.42 18.88 -6.56
C ILE A 175 14.54 18.20 -5.50
N PHE A 176 13.88 18.99 -4.64
CA PHE A 176 12.89 18.47 -3.68
C PHE A 176 11.81 17.63 -4.37
N ILE A 177 11.11 18.20 -5.36
CA ILE A 177 10.06 17.48 -6.06
C ILE A 177 10.62 16.33 -6.89
N PHE A 178 11.82 16.48 -7.47
CA PHE A 178 12.50 15.41 -8.17
C PHE A 178 12.75 14.19 -7.27
N VAL A 179 13.26 14.40 -6.05
CA VAL A 179 13.50 13.32 -5.07
C VAL A 179 12.19 12.65 -4.67
N CYS A 180 11.12 13.42 -4.40
CA CYS A 180 9.81 12.84 -4.11
C CYS A 180 9.29 11.97 -5.26
N ILE A 181 9.43 12.44 -6.51
CA ILE A 181 8.99 11.67 -7.68
C ILE A 181 9.80 10.37 -7.82
N ALA A 182 11.13 10.44 -7.68
CA ALA A 182 12.00 9.27 -7.76
C ALA A 182 11.64 8.23 -6.69
N PHE A 183 11.41 8.67 -5.44
CA PHE A 183 10.95 7.80 -4.36
C PHE A 183 9.60 7.14 -4.68
N LEU A 184 8.60 7.92 -5.12
CA LEU A 184 7.29 7.39 -5.49
C LEU A 184 7.39 6.42 -6.67
N PHE A 185 8.23 6.68 -7.67
CA PHE A 185 8.42 5.79 -8.81
C PHE A 185 8.97 4.42 -8.37
N VAL A 186 10.04 4.41 -7.58
CA VAL A 186 10.63 3.16 -7.05
C VAL A 186 9.64 2.44 -6.14
N LEU A 187 8.96 3.14 -5.24
CA LEU A 187 7.94 2.57 -4.34
C LEU A 187 6.78 1.95 -5.13
N GLY A 188 6.29 2.63 -6.17
CA GLY A 188 5.21 2.14 -7.03
C GLY A 188 5.61 0.88 -7.78
N LEU A 189 6.81 0.86 -8.37
CA LEU A 189 7.31 -0.26 -9.16
C LEU A 189 7.61 -1.50 -8.30
N THR A 190 8.31 -1.31 -7.18
CA THR A 190 8.59 -2.39 -6.22
C THR A 190 7.32 -2.91 -5.56
N GLY A 191 6.43 -2.01 -5.13
CA GLY A 191 5.15 -2.36 -4.54
C GLY A 191 4.24 -3.08 -5.53
N PHE A 192 4.25 -2.72 -6.81
CA PHE A 192 3.50 -3.44 -7.84
C PHE A 192 3.96 -4.90 -7.94
N ALA A 193 5.27 -5.14 -8.04
CA ALA A 193 5.82 -6.49 -8.10
C ALA A 193 5.45 -7.33 -6.85
N LEU A 194 5.53 -6.74 -5.66
CA LEU A 194 5.13 -7.39 -4.41
C LEU A 194 3.62 -7.68 -4.36
N SER A 195 2.78 -6.70 -4.71
CA SER A 195 1.33 -6.84 -4.66
C SER A 195 0.81 -7.89 -5.63
N LEU A 196 1.45 -8.06 -6.80
CA LEU A 196 1.11 -9.12 -7.75
C LEU A 196 1.30 -10.51 -7.13
N LYS A 197 2.38 -10.71 -6.38
CA LYS A 197 2.65 -11.96 -5.64
C LYS A 197 1.60 -12.20 -4.56
N PHE A 198 1.21 -11.16 -3.81
CA PHE A 198 0.23 -11.28 -2.72
C PHE A 198 -1.22 -11.40 -3.20
N TRP A 199 -1.57 -10.88 -4.38
CA TRP A 199 -2.92 -10.96 -4.94
C TRP A 199 -3.38 -12.40 -5.11
N VAL A 200 -2.47 -13.32 -5.45
CA VAL A 200 -2.77 -14.75 -5.57
C VAL A 200 -3.25 -15.37 -4.25
N TYR A 201 -2.90 -14.81 -3.09
CA TYR A 201 -3.08 -15.48 -1.80
C TYR A 201 -4.12 -14.83 -0.86
N ARG A 202 -4.44 -13.53 -0.98
CA ARG A 202 -5.32 -12.84 0.00
C ARG A 202 -6.21 -11.76 -0.63
N LYS A 203 -7.52 -11.75 -0.30
CA LYS A 203 -8.49 -10.73 -0.76
C LYS A 203 -8.11 -9.28 -0.41
N LYS A 204 -7.37 -9.07 0.69
CA LYS A 204 -6.91 -7.73 1.13
C LYS A 204 -5.69 -7.21 0.35
N ALA A 205 -5.06 -8.03 -0.49
CA ALA A 205 -3.97 -7.60 -1.37
C ALA A 205 -4.44 -6.60 -2.45
N LEU A 206 -5.76 -6.55 -2.74
CA LEU A 206 -6.32 -5.60 -3.71
C LEU A 206 -6.09 -4.15 -3.28
N THR A 207 -6.21 -3.83 -1.99
CA THR A 207 -5.97 -2.46 -1.49
C THR A 207 -4.53 -2.03 -1.72
N LEU A 208 -3.56 -2.90 -1.42
CA LEU A 208 -2.15 -2.65 -1.70
C LEU A 208 -1.88 -2.54 -3.21
N PHE A 209 -2.47 -3.42 -4.02
CA PHE A 209 -2.34 -3.37 -5.47
C PHE A 209 -2.79 -2.01 -6.02
N VAL A 210 -4.00 -1.56 -5.64
CA VAL A 210 -4.53 -0.26 -6.09
C VAL A 210 -3.69 0.91 -5.56
N LEU A 211 -3.18 0.84 -4.33
CA LEU A 211 -2.24 1.84 -3.80
C LEU A 211 -0.99 1.92 -4.67
N THR A 212 -0.37 0.80 -5.02
CA THR A 212 0.89 0.79 -5.78
C THR A 212 0.68 1.33 -7.20
N GLN A 213 -0.47 1.05 -7.80
CA GLN A 213 -0.89 1.70 -9.05
C GLN A 213 -1.03 3.22 -8.88
N LEU A 214 -1.74 3.68 -7.84
CA LEU A 214 -1.89 5.10 -7.56
C LEU A 214 -0.52 5.81 -7.44
N VAL A 215 0.40 5.22 -6.68
CA VAL A 215 1.75 5.74 -6.45
C VAL A 215 2.57 5.78 -7.75
N PHE A 216 2.56 4.69 -8.52
CA PHE A 216 3.28 4.59 -9.78
C PHE A 216 2.78 5.62 -10.80
N TRP A 217 1.47 5.67 -11.06
CA TRP A 217 0.90 6.60 -12.04
C TRP A 217 1.03 8.06 -11.59
N SER A 218 0.96 8.33 -10.29
CA SER A 218 1.20 9.68 -9.75
C SER A 218 2.64 10.12 -9.99
N SER A 219 3.63 9.22 -9.84
CA SER A 219 5.02 9.54 -10.12
C SER A 219 5.24 9.89 -11.60
N ILE A 220 4.66 9.13 -12.54
CA ILE A 220 4.73 9.43 -13.99
C ILE A 220 4.07 10.77 -14.30
N TRP A 221 2.88 11.01 -13.75
CA TRP A 221 2.18 12.27 -13.95
C TRP A 221 2.99 13.47 -13.45
N LEU A 222 3.52 13.39 -12.23
CA LEU A 222 4.38 14.43 -11.65
C LEU A 222 5.65 14.62 -12.48
N PHE A 223 6.26 13.54 -12.96
CA PHE A 223 7.45 13.59 -13.82
C PHE A 223 7.17 14.36 -15.13
N CYS A 224 6.00 14.16 -15.72
CA CYS A 224 5.57 14.88 -16.91
C CYS A 224 5.15 16.33 -16.60
N LYS A 225 4.41 16.56 -15.50
CA LYS A 225 3.97 17.90 -15.04
C LYS A 225 5.15 18.84 -14.79
N HIS A 226 6.24 18.30 -14.26
CA HIS A 226 7.46 19.04 -14.00
C HIS A 226 8.46 19.03 -15.16
N TYR A 227 8.07 18.49 -16.33
CA TYR A 227 8.89 18.40 -17.54
C TYR A 227 10.18 17.58 -17.40
N PHE A 228 10.35 16.81 -16.32
CA PHE A 228 11.50 15.91 -16.17
C PHE A 228 11.49 14.77 -17.20
N ILE A 229 10.33 14.43 -17.76
CA ILE A 229 10.25 13.48 -18.89
C ILE A 229 11.08 13.94 -20.10
N GLN A 230 11.37 15.24 -20.23
CA GLN A 230 12.19 15.78 -21.31
C GLN A 230 13.67 15.37 -21.23
N PHE A 231 14.13 14.75 -20.14
CA PHE A 231 15.42 14.07 -20.10
C PHE A 231 15.49 12.86 -21.04
N PHE A 232 14.33 12.24 -21.31
CA PHE A 232 14.24 11.01 -22.10
C PHE A 232 13.55 11.22 -23.44
N SER A 233 12.62 12.19 -23.53
CA SER A 233 11.84 12.44 -24.74
C SER A 233 11.67 13.93 -25.03
N LEU A 234 12.12 14.40 -26.19
CA LEU A 234 11.95 15.78 -26.65
C LEU A 234 10.64 16.02 -27.43
N ASP A 235 9.80 14.98 -27.57
CA ASP A 235 8.48 15.04 -28.19
C ASP A 235 7.44 15.58 -27.18
N PHE A 236 6.95 16.78 -27.44
CA PHE A 236 6.05 17.48 -26.53
C PHE A 236 4.61 16.94 -26.60
N ALA A 237 4.21 16.40 -27.74
CA ALA A 237 2.90 15.80 -27.92
C ALA A 237 2.83 14.49 -27.14
N LEU A 238 3.80 13.59 -27.34
CA LEU A 238 3.88 12.31 -26.62
C LEU A 238 3.97 12.51 -25.10
N ASN A 239 4.83 13.43 -24.64
CA ASN A 239 4.95 13.73 -23.21
C ASN A 239 3.64 14.24 -22.61
N SER A 240 2.85 15.00 -23.38
CA SER A 240 1.56 15.51 -22.94
C SER A 240 0.48 14.43 -22.95
N VAL A 241 0.50 13.50 -23.91
CA VAL A 241 -0.34 12.29 -23.94
C VAL A 241 -0.12 11.47 -22.67
N ILE A 242 1.15 11.16 -22.34
CA ILE A 242 1.52 10.41 -21.14
C ILE A 242 1.04 11.15 -19.87
N ARG A 243 1.19 12.48 -19.83
CA ARG A 243 0.73 13.30 -18.71
C ARG A 243 -0.78 13.19 -18.47
N PHE A 244 -1.59 13.26 -19.52
CA PHE A 244 -3.05 13.17 -19.37
C PHE A 244 -3.48 11.76 -18.99
N PHE A 245 -2.94 10.74 -19.68
CA PHE A 245 -3.24 9.34 -19.40
C PHE A 245 -2.92 8.96 -17.95
N SER A 246 -1.73 9.32 -17.48
CA SER A 246 -1.32 9.07 -16.09
C SER A 246 -2.20 9.79 -15.08
N LEU A 247 -2.60 11.04 -15.32
CA LEU A 247 -3.50 11.80 -14.44
C LEU A 247 -4.89 11.15 -14.32
N GLU A 248 -5.45 10.68 -15.44
CA GLU A 248 -6.75 10.02 -15.46
C GLU A 248 -6.71 8.70 -14.66
N ILE A 249 -5.62 7.92 -14.81
CA ILE A 249 -5.43 6.70 -14.02
C ILE A 249 -5.26 7.02 -12.54
N VAL A 250 -4.50 8.06 -12.17
CA VAL A 250 -4.38 8.52 -10.78
C VAL A 250 -5.76 8.80 -10.18
N LEU A 251 -6.65 9.44 -10.93
CA LEU A 251 -7.99 9.77 -10.45
C LEU A 251 -8.85 8.51 -10.26
N ILE A 252 -8.77 7.55 -11.19
CA ILE A 252 -9.42 6.24 -11.08
C ILE A 252 -8.89 5.49 -9.85
N CYS A 253 -7.58 5.36 -9.71
CA CYS A 253 -6.94 4.64 -8.61
C CYS A 253 -7.24 5.29 -7.26
N ASN A 254 -7.23 6.62 -7.15
CA ASN A 254 -7.62 7.32 -5.91
C ASN A 254 -9.07 7.03 -5.54
N SER A 255 -9.99 7.09 -6.52
CA SER A 255 -11.41 6.80 -6.31
C SER A 255 -11.64 5.35 -5.88
N LEU A 256 -10.92 4.41 -6.50
CA LEU A 256 -11.01 2.99 -6.20
C LEU A 256 -10.41 2.66 -4.82
N LEU A 257 -9.27 3.26 -4.48
CA LEU A 257 -8.63 3.09 -3.18
C LEU A 257 -9.52 3.62 -2.06
N TYR A 258 -10.10 4.80 -2.26
CA TYR A 258 -11.07 5.36 -1.32
C TYR A 258 -12.31 4.44 -1.17
N TYR A 259 -12.81 3.89 -2.28
CA TYR A 259 -13.89 2.90 -2.25
C TYR A 259 -13.52 1.69 -1.39
N LEU A 260 -12.31 1.13 -1.53
CA LEU A 260 -11.87 -0.04 -0.77
C LEU A 260 -11.72 0.23 0.73
N CYS A 261 -11.29 1.45 1.10
CA CYS A 261 -11.01 1.78 2.50
C CYS A 261 -12.23 2.30 3.29
N PHE A 262 -13.18 3.01 2.67
CA PHE A 262 -14.19 3.80 3.41
C PHE A 262 -15.66 3.52 3.08
N THR A 263 -15.97 2.59 2.16
CA THR A 263 -17.37 2.32 1.80
C THR A 263 -18.04 1.26 2.68
N HIS A 264 -18.39 1.66 3.90
CA HIS A 264 -19.18 0.80 4.81
C HIS A 264 -20.70 0.89 4.56
N SER A 265 -21.21 2.00 4.00
CA SER A 265 -22.64 2.16 3.72
C SER A 265 -22.99 1.89 2.26
N GLU A 266 -24.13 1.22 2.02
CA GLU A 266 -24.57 0.87 0.67
C GLU A 266 -24.78 2.09 -0.23
N LYS A 267 -25.31 3.19 0.32
CA LYS A 267 -25.52 4.44 -0.43
C LYS A 267 -24.20 5.01 -0.96
N LYS A 268 -23.17 5.11 -0.10
CA LYS A 268 -21.84 5.60 -0.49
C LYS A 268 -21.20 4.68 -1.55
N ARG A 269 -21.33 3.38 -1.35
CA ARG A 269 -20.83 2.34 -2.27
C ARG A 269 -21.49 2.45 -3.65
N LYS A 270 -22.81 2.63 -3.71
CA LYS A 270 -23.57 2.79 -4.97
C LYS A 270 -23.16 4.06 -5.70
N PHE A 271 -23.08 5.19 -4.99
CA PHE A 271 -22.64 6.47 -5.55
C PHE A 271 -21.24 6.34 -6.18
N LEU A 272 -20.24 5.86 -5.43
CA LEU A 272 -18.87 5.75 -5.93
C LEU A 272 -18.75 4.80 -7.12
N LYS A 273 -19.47 3.67 -7.12
CA LYS A 273 -19.47 2.74 -8.27
C LYS A 273 -20.00 3.42 -9.53
N ILE A 274 -21.10 4.15 -9.42
CA ILE A 274 -21.69 4.88 -10.56
C ILE A 274 -20.73 5.98 -11.01
N PHE A 275 -20.17 6.72 -10.06
CA PHE A 275 -19.21 7.80 -10.33
C PHE A 275 -17.96 7.30 -11.06
N ILE A 276 -17.33 6.23 -10.58
CA ILE A 276 -16.15 5.62 -11.22
C ILE A 276 -16.48 5.12 -12.62
N LYS A 277 -17.63 4.45 -12.82
CA LYS A 277 -18.06 3.99 -14.14
C LYS A 277 -18.28 5.17 -15.10
N CYS A 278 -18.97 6.21 -14.66
CA CYS A 278 -19.19 7.42 -15.44
C CYS A 278 -17.86 8.07 -15.84
N MET A 279 -16.94 8.22 -14.89
CA MET A 279 -15.61 8.78 -15.12
C MET A 279 -14.82 7.98 -16.16
N ILE A 280 -14.79 6.64 -16.07
CA ILE A 280 -14.12 5.78 -17.05
C ILE A 280 -14.74 5.95 -18.44
N VAL A 281 -16.07 5.95 -18.55
CA VAL A 281 -16.76 6.13 -19.85
C VAL A 281 -16.42 7.48 -20.45
N VAL A 282 -16.45 8.56 -19.66
CA VAL A 282 -16.10 9.91 -20.14
C VAL A 282 -14.65 9.97 -20.59
N PHE A 283 -13.70 9.39 -19.83
CA PHE A 283 -12.29 9.38 -20.23
C PHE A 283 -12.05 8.59 -21.52
N ILE A 284 -12.68 7.43 -21.69
CA ILE A 284 -12.61 6.67 -22.95
C ILE A 284 -13.16 7.52 -24.12
N LEU A 285 -14.31 8.18 -23.94
CA LEU A 285 -14.88 9.05 -24.97
C LEU A 285 -13.94 10.21 -25.32
N LEU A 286 -13.31 10.83 -24.33
CA LEU A 286 -12.33 11.90 -24.53
C LEU A 286 -11.11 11.41 -25.34
N TRP A 287 -10.61 10.20 -25.07
CA TRP A 287 -9.53 9.61 -25.88
C TRP A 287 -9.96 9.33 -27.32
N ILE A 288 -11.18 8.83 -27.54
CA ILE A 288 -11.71 8.64 -28.89
C ILE A 288 -11.76 9.98 -29.63
N LEU A 289 -12.26 11.05 -29.00
CA LEU A 289 -12.32 12.39 -29.59
C LEU A 289 -10.93 13.00 -29.86
N HIS A 290 -9.94 12.67 -29.03
CA HIS A 290 -8.56 13.08 -29.25
C HIS A 290 -7.96 12.41 -30.49
N PHE A 291 -8.08 11.09 -30.60
CA PHE A 291 -7.52 10.34 -31.72
C PHE A 291 -8.25 10.58 -33.04
N THR A 292 -9.51 11.00 -33.02
CA THR A 292 -10.23 11.48 -34.22
C THR A 292 -9.94 12.95 -34.55
N ASN A 293 -9.04 13.61 -33.82
CA ASN A 293 -8.64 15.01 -33.98
C ASN A 293 -9.78 16.02 -33.82
N PHE A 294 -10.91 15.62 -33.24
CA PHE A 294 -12.06 16.51 -33.01
C PHE A 294 -11.89 17.35 -31.75
N PHE A 295 -11.31 16.76 -30.71
CA PHE A 295 -11.15 17.40 -29.41
C PHE A 295 -9.75 17.09 -28.84
N HIS A 296 -8.82 18.03 -28.98
CA HIS A 296 -7.46 17.83 -28.48
C HIS A 296 -7.40 17.78 -26.95
N LEU A 297 -6.38 17.07 -26.44
CA LEU A 297 -6.09 16.87 -25.01
C LEU A 297 -6.09 18.18 -24.19
N SER A 298 -5.67 19.30 -24.76
CA SER A 298 -5.66 20.60 -24.06
C SER A 298 -7.02 21.07 -23.60
N ARG A 299 -8.10 20.53 -24.17
CA ARG A 299 -9.49 20.83 -23.79
C ARG A 299 -10.07 19.83 -22.79
N HIS A 300 -9.33 18.80 -22.38
CA HIS A 300 -9.79 17.80 -21.40
C HIS A 300 -9.74 18.33 -19.97
N ASP A 301 -8.90 19.34 -19.70
CA ASP A 301 -8.66 19.91 -18.37
C ASP A 301 -9.96 20.17 -17.56
N PRO A 302 -11.04 20.79 -18.11
CA PRO A 302 -12.28 21.03 -17.36
C PRO A 302 -12.98 19.76 -16.86
N PHE A 303 -13.00 18.69 -17.66
CA PHE A 303 -13.62 17.42 -17.26
C PHE A 303 -12.83 16.77 -16.14
N ILE A 304 -11.50 16.76 -16.25
CA ILE A 304 -10.62 16.23 -15.20
C ILE A 304 -10.79 17.03 -13.91
N TYR A 305 -10.84 18.36 -13.98
CA TYR A 305 -11.08 19.20 -12.80
C TYR A 305 -12.44 18.95 -12.17
N PHE A 306 -13.50 18.80 -12.97
CA PHE A 306 -14.84 18.47 -12.48
C PHE A 306 -14.82 17.17 -11.67
N PHE A 307 -14.31 16.07 -12.24
CA PHE A 307 -14.24 14.78 -11.53
C PHE A 307 -13.33 14.87 -10.30
N THR A 308 -12.22 15.58 -10.38
CA THR A 308 -11.28 15.77 -9.27
C THR A 308 -11.93 16.52 -8.11
N VAL A 309 -12.61 17.64 -8.37
CA VAL A 309 -13.30 18.41 -7.33
C VAL A 309 -14.39 17.56 -6.68
N VAL A 310 -15.23 16.90 -7.47
CA VAL A 310 -16.31 16.08 -6.91
C VAL A 310 -15.77 14.95 -6.02
N ILE A 311 -14.76 14.19 -6.46
CA ILE A 311 -14.24 13.09 -5.65
C ILE A 311 -13.45 13.57 -4.43
N VAL A 312 -12.64 14.62 -4.55
CA VAL A 312 -11.83 15.14 -3.43
C VAL A 312 -12.73 15.71 -2.35
N PHE A 313 -13.71 16.56 -2.69
CA PHE A 313 -14.61 17.13 -1.68
C PHE A 313 -15.50 16.06 -1.04
N PHE A 314 -16.07 15.15 -1.83
CA PHE A 314 -16.86 14.04 -1.29
C PHE A 314 -16.04 13.16 -0.33
N SER A 315 -14.81 12.81 -0.72
CA SER A 315 -13.95 11.94 0.09
C SER A 315 -13.42 12.67 1.32
N PHE A 316 -13.05 13.95 1.20
CA PHE A 316 -12.53 14.76 2.30
C PHE A 316 -13.55 14.91 3.44
N ILE A 317 -14.81 15.25 3.13
CA ILE A 317 -15.87 15.38 4.15
C ILE A 317 -16.05 14.05 4.91
N ASN A 318 -16.05 12.94 4.20
CA ASN A 318 -16.22 11.62 4.80
C ASN A 318 -15.01 11.19 5.63
N VAL A 319 -13.80 11.51 5.19
CA VAL A 319 -12.56 11.26 5.94
C VAL A 319 -12.54 12.07 7.22
N CYS A 320 -12.91 13.35 7.17
CA CYS A 320 -13.04 14.18 8.38
C CYS A 320 -14.08 13.60 9.35
N TYR A 321 -15.24 13.16 8.83
CA TYR A 321 -16.27 12.51 9.64
C TYR A 321 -15.77 11.21 10.31
N GLU A 322 -15.00 10.39 9.59
CA GLU A 322 -14.38 9.18 10.13
C GLU A 322 -13.38 9.50 11.24
N LEU A 323 -12.49 10.47 11.03
CA LEU A 323 -11.50 10.92 12.03
C LEU A 323 -12.14 11.53 13.27
N LEU A 324 -13.32 12.13 13.16
CA LEU A 324 -14.07 12.67 14.29
C LEU A 324 -14.81 11.59 15.10
N LYS A 325 -15.15 10.46 14.47
CA LYS A 325 -15.99 9.41 15.09
C LYS A 325 -15.23 8.21 15.58
N LYS A 326 -14.11 7.87 14.95
CA LYS A 326 -13.32 6.69 15.27
C LYS A 326 -11.99 7.09 15.92
N PRO A 327 -11.44 6.25 16.80
CA PRO A 327 -10.11 6.49 17.32
C PRO A 327 -9.07 6.40 16.20
N LEU A 328 -8.01 7.20 16.28
CA LEU A 328 -6.97 7.30 15.26
C LEU A 328 -6.36 5.95 14.83
N LEU A 329 -6.25 5.00 15.77
CA LEU A 329 -5.73 3.64 15.53
C LEU A 329 -6.56 2.85 14.52
N ASP A 330 -7.89 3.01 14.56
CA ASP A 330 -8.80 2.31 13.64
C ASP A 330 -8.98 3.08 12.32
N SER A 331 -8.31 4.25 12.21
CA SER A 331 -8.47 5.21 11.11
C SER A 331 -7.12 5.62 10.51
N ILE A 332 -6.08 4.78 10.61
CA ILE A 332 -4.75 5.06 10.03
C ILE A 332 -4.84 5.42 8.54
N PRO A 333 -5.58 4.67 7.67
CA PRO A 333 -5.76 5.09 6.28
C PRO A 333 -6.42 6.47 6.14
N ALA A 334 -7.30 6.85 7.07
CA ALA A 334 -8.03 8.11 7.03
C ALA A 334 -7.10 9.30 7.28
N VAL A 335 -6.10 9.14 8.16
CA VAL A 335 -5.03 10.14 8.37
C VAL A 335 -4.25 10.37 7.07
N GLY A 336 -3.90 9.30 6.37
CA GLY A 336 -3.21 9.37 5.08
C GLY A 336 -4.01 10.13 4.01
N PHE A 337 -5.30 9.79 3.86
CA PHE A 337 -6.19 10.49 2.92
C PHE A 337 -6.44 11.95 3.33
N PHE A 338 -6.58 12.23 4.63
CA PHE A 338 -6.74 13.59 5.13
C PHE A 338 -5.56 14.46 4.74
N LEU A 339 -4.32 14.00 4.97
CA LEU A 339 -3.11 14.71 4.59
C LEU A 339 -2.99 14.88 3.07
N LEU A 340 -3.31 13.86 2.28
CA LEU A 340 -3.35 13.96 0.82
C LEU A 340 -4.29 15.08 0.35
N TYR A 341 -5.53 15.07 0.82
CA TYR A 341 -6.54 16.03 0.40
C TYR A 341 -6.27 17.44 0.94
N LEU A 342 -5.76 17.56 2.16
CA LEU A 342 -5.35 18.85 2.72
C LEU A 342 -4.25 19.51 1.88
N LEU A 343 -3.21 18.75 1.52
CA LEU A 343 -2.10 19.26 0.70
C LEU A 343 -2.53 19.51 -0.75
N PHE A 344 -3.46 18.72 -1.29
CA PHE A 344 -4.07 19.00 -2.59
C PHE A 344 -4.88 20.31 -2.57
N LEU A 345 -5.71 20.52 -1.55
CA LEU A 345 -6.51 21.74 -1.39
C LEU A 345 -5.60 22.96 -1.20
N PHE A 346 -4.49 22.82 -0.47
CA PHE A 346 -3.48 23.86 -0.36
C PHE A 346 -2.88 24.21 -1.73
N ASP A 347 -2.44 23.22 -2.52
CA ASP A 347 -1.95 23.42 -3.89
C ASP A 347 -3.00 24.11 -4.78
N PHE A 348 -4.27 23.71 -4.65
CA PHE A 348 -5.39 24.27 -5.41
C PHE A 348 -5.65 25.73 -5.04
N ILE A 349 -5.64 26.07 -3.75
CA ILE A 349 -5.78 27.46 -3.28
C ILE A 349 -4.60 28.30 -3.75
N CYS A 350 -3.36 27.82 -3.62
CA CYS A 350 -2.18 28.53 -4.12
C CYS A 350 -2.26 28.79 -5.63
N TYR A 351 -2.73 27.81 -6.41
CA TYR A 351 -2.97 27.97 -7.84
C TYR A 351 -4.06 29.03 -8.12
N PHE A 352 -5.16 29.00 -7.38
CA PHE A 352 -6.25 29.96 -7.53
C PHE A 352 -5.84 31.39 -7.17
N VAL A 353 -5.07 31.57 -6.08
CA VAL A 353 -4.49 32.87 -5.69
C VAL A 353 -3.56 33.41 -6.78
N PHE A 354 -2.70 32.54 -7.34
CA PHE A 354 -1.84 32.90 -8.47
C PHE A 354 -2.64 33.26 -9.72
N TYR A 355 -3.73 32.54 -9.99
CA TYR A 355 -4.62 32.80 -11.12
C TYR A 355 -5.34 34.14 -10.97
N LEU A 356 -5.86 34.46 -9.78
CA LEU A 356 -6.51 35.73 -9.46
C LEU A 356 -5.54 36.90 -9.29
N ASN A 357 -4.23 36.65 -9.34
CA ASN A 357 -3.19 37.67 -9.22
C ASN A 357 -3.22 38.42 -7.87
N ILE A 358 -3.70 37.77 -6.80
CA ILE A 358 -3.75 38.33 -5.45
C ILE A 358 -2.37 38.15 -4.81
N GLY A 359 -1.51 39.16 -4.98
CA GLY A 359 -0.18 39.23 -4.37
C GLY A 359 0.97 38.74 -5.26
N THR A 360 2.21 39.06 -4.84
CA THR A 360 3.48 38.65 -5.48
C THR A 360 3.89 37.23 -5.10
N PHE A 361 2.92 36.34 -4.85
CA PHE A 361 3.23 34.93 -4.59
C PHE A 361 3.82 34.33 -5.87
N ALA A 362 5.15 34.18 -5.89
CA ALA A 362 5.83 33.33 -6.83
C ALA A 362 5.28 31.92 -6.60
N TYR A 363 4.32 31.50 -7.43
CA TYR A 363 3.80 30.13 -7.41
C TYR A 363 4.98 29.21 -7.65
N ASN A 364 5.53 28.69 -6.55
CA ASN A 364 6.62 27.75 -6.58
C ASN A 364 6.07 26.48 -7.24
N ARG A 365 6.76 25.99 -8.26
CA ARG A 365 6.30 24.83 -9.05
C ARG A 365 6.10 23.60 -8.15
N ASN A 366 6.77 23.54 -7.02
CA ASN A 366 6.71 22.43 -6.06
C ASN A 366 5.26 22.18 -5.62
N THR A 367 4.73 21.02 -6.02
CA THR A 367 3.41 20.56 -5.64
C THR A 367 3.47 19.83 -4.32
N TRP A 368 2.80 20.34 -3.29
CA TRP A 368 2.67 19.68 -2.00
C TRP A 368 1.88 18.36 -2.10
N PHE A 369 1.10 18.19 -3.17
CA PHE A 369 0.44 16.94 -3.49
C PHE A 369 1.36 15.71 -3.49
N ALA A 370 2.62 15.84 -3.93
CA ALA A 370 3.57 14.73 -3.92
C ALA A 370 3.84 14.21 -2.50
N VAL A 371 3.98 15.12 -1.53
CA VAL A 371 4.12 14.79 -0.10
C VAL A 371 2.85 14.11 0.41
N GLY A 372 1.67 14.57 -0.03
CA GLY A 372 0.39 13.94 0.28
C GLY A 372 0.32 12.48 -0.14
N ILE A 373 0.80 12.14 -1.33
CA ILE A 373 0.84 10.75 -1.82
C ILE A 373 1.79 9.90 -0.99
N VAL A 374 2.97 10.44 -0.65
CA VAL A 374 3.93 9.75 0.23
C VAL A 374 3.27 9.45 1.58
N SER A 375 2.61 10.44 2.19
CA SER A 375 1.91 10.28 3.46
C SER A 375 0.81 9.22 3.41
N LEU A 376 0.00 9.21 2.33
CA LEU A 376 -1.01 8.18 2.10
C LEU A 376 -0.39 6.79 1.99
N SER A 377 0.72 6.69 1.24
CA SER A 377 1.43 5.42 1.03
C SER A 377 1.93 4.84 2.34
N VAL A 378 2.60 5.66 3.17
CA VAL A 378 3.05 5.24 4.50
C VAL A 378 1.88 4.80 5.36
N SER A 379 0.78 5.55 5.37
CA SER A 379 -0.39 5.23 6.20
C SER A 379 -1.00 3.87 5.84
N ILE A 380 -1.19 3.58 4.55
CA ILE A 380 -1.76 2.29 4.12
C ILE A 380 -0.77 1.14 4.31
N ILE A 381 0.53 1.35 4.11
CA ILE A 381 1.55 0.31 4.39
C ILE A 381 1.55 -0.03 5.88
N VAL A 382 1.49 0.97 6.76
CA VAL A 382 1.44 0.76 8.22
C VAL A 382 0.16 0.03 8.62
N ASP A 383 -1.00 0.43 8.09
CA ASP A 383 -2.26 -0.29 8.30
C ASP A 383 -2.17 -1.76 7.84
N PHE A 384 -1.57 -2.01 6.69
CA PHE A 384 -1.35 -3.38 6.20
C PHE A 384 -0.45 -4.20 7.12
N ILE A 385 0.67 -3.64 7.59
CA ILE A 385 1.58 -4.32 8.52
C ILE A 385 0.85 -4.67 9.83
N PHE A 386 0.06 -3.74 10.36
CA PHE A 386 -0.72 -4.01 11.58
C PHE A 386 -1.74 -5.12 11.38
N GLN A 387 -2.45 -5.12 10.25
CA GLN A 387 -3.40 -6.18 9.94
C GLN A 387 -2.71 -7.54 9.77
N LEU A 388 -1.51 -7.56 9.17
CA LEU A 388 -0.73 -8.79 9.02
C LEU A 388 -0.25 -9.33 10.37
N ALA A 389 0.25 -8.44 11.25
CA ALA A 389 0.65 -8.80 12.61
C ALA A 389 -0.52 -9.33 13.44
N TRP A 390 -1.70 -8.71 13.33
CA TRP A 390 -2.91 -9.15 14.04
C TRP A 390 -3.40 -10.51 13.54
N SER A 391 -3.44 -10.72 12.22
CA SER A 391 -3.80 -12.03 11.64
C SER A 391 -2.84 -13.14 12.08
N ALA A 392 -1.53 -12.85 12.15
CA ALA A 392 -0.55 -13.83 12.61
C ALA A 392 -0.73 -14.16 14.10
N ALA A 393 -1.07 -13.16 14.93
CA ALA A 393 -1.37 -13.39 16.34
C ALA A 393 -2.64 -14.25 16.52
N GLU A 394 -3.71 -13.97 15.77
CA GLU A 394 -4.93 -14.79 15.77
C GLU A 394 -4.65 -16.24 15.32
N ASP A 395 -3.82 -16.44 14.28
CA ASP A 395 -3.45 -17.78 13.81
C ASP A 395 -2.67 -18.56 14.89
N ILE A 396 -1.78 -17.89 15.66
CA ILE A 396 -1.07 -18.49 16.79
C ILE A 396 -2.02 -18.80 17.94
N ASP A 397 -2.90 -17.86 18.31
CA ASP A 397 -3.87 -18.07 19.39
C ASP A 397 -4.81 -19.23 19.05
N ASN A 398 -5.28 -19.32 17.81
CA ASN A 398 -6.11 -20.44 17.35
C ASN A 398 -5.35 -21.77 17.43
N PHE A 399 -4.09 -21.81 17.00
CA PHE A 399 -3.25 -23.00 17.12
C PHE A 399 -3.08 -23.44 18.58
N VAL A 400 -2.79 -22.51 19.50
CA VAL A 400 -2.65 -22.80 20.94
C VAL A 400 -3.99 -23.24 21.55
N VAL A 401 -5.10 -22.65 21.14
CA VAL A 401 -6.44 -23.05 21.61
C VAL A 401 -6.81 -24.45 21.09
N GLU A 402 -6.47 -24.79 19.85
CA GLU A 402 -6.66 -26.13 19.30
C GLU A 402 -5.81 -27.16 20.03
N GLU A 403 -4.54 -26.86 20.26
CA GLU A 403 -3.62 -27.74 20.99
C GLU A 403 -4.08 -27.94 22.45
N SER A 404 -4.46 -26.87 23.15
CA SER A 404 -4.96 -26.95 24.54
C SER A 404 -6.33 -27.63 24.68
N ARG A 405 -7.16 -27.66 23.64
CA ARG A 405 -8.37 -28.51 23.60
C ARG A 405 -8.03 -29.98 23.41
N SER A 406 -6.90 -30.26 22.76
CA SER A 406 -6.51 -31.62 22.41
C SER A 406 -5.76 -32.39 23.48
N ILE A 407 -5.09 -31.68 24.41
CA ILE A 407 -4.27 -32.26 25.48
C ILE A 407 -4.87 -31.87 26.84
N ASP A 408 -5.05 -32.85 27.73
CA ASP A 408 -5.46 -32.60 29.12
C ASP A 408 -4.31 -31.95 29.90
N PHE A 409 -4.52 -30.73 30.36
CA PHE A 409 -3.49 -29.91 31.03
C PHE A 409 -2.87 -30.56 32.29
N VAL A 410 -3.62 -31.41 33.01
CA VAL A 410 -3.14 -32.04 34.25
C VAL A 410 -2.24 -33.23 33.95
N THR A 411 -2.58 -33.98 32.91
CA THR A 411 -2.01 -35.29 32.62
C THR A 411 -1.11 -35.32 31.40
N ASN A 412 -1.11 -34.25 30.59
CA ASN A 412 -0.34 -34.08 29.36
C ASN A 412 -0.54 -35.21 28.33
N VAL A 413 -1.73 -35.82 28.32
CA VAL A 413 -2.17 -36.83 27.36
C VAL A 413 -3.42 -36.34 26.62
N LEU A 414 -3.86 -37.04 25.58
CA LEU A 414 -5.01 -36.60 24.78
C LEU A 414 -6.28 -36.47 25.63
N THR A 415 -7.11 -35.47 25.35
CA THR A 415 -8.47 -35.39 25.92
C THR A 415 -9.36 -36.49 25.34
N ARG A 416 -10.48 -36.79 26.02
CA ARG A 416 -11.49 -37.73 25.52
C ARG A 416 -11.91 -37.44 24.09
N GLU A 417 -12.18 -36.17 23.78
CA GLU A 417 -12.66 -35.77 22.46
C GLU A 417 -11.61 -36.02 21.38
N SER A 418 -10.34 -35.66 21.65
CA SER A 418 -9.22 -35.88 20.72
C SER A 418 -8.81 -37.34 20.58
N LEU A 419 -8.93 -38.14 21.63
CA LEU A 419 -8.73 -39.58 21.50
C LEU A 419 -9.84 -40.22 20.63
N MET A 420 -11.09 -39.79 20.82
CA MET A 420 -12.24 -40.31 20.07
C MET A 420 -12.24 -39.89 18.61
N SER A 421 -11.67 -38.73 18.25
CA SER A 421 -11.48 -38.35 16.84
C SER A 421 -10.47 -39.27 16.15
N LYS A 422 -9.38 -39.62 16.84
CA LYS A 422 -8.35 -40.56 16.34
C LYS A 422 -8.88 -41.98 16.11
N PHE A 423 -9.95 -42.41 16.81
CA PHE A 423 -10.54 -43.75 16.58
C PHE A 423 -10.87 -43.99 15.11
N SER A 424 -11.32 -42.95 14.39
CA SER A 424 -11.62 -43.06 12.96
C SER A 424 -10.39 -43.34 12.09
N ASP A 425 -9.20 -42.89 12.51
CA ASP A 425 -7.94 -43.15 11.81
C ASP A 425 -7.49 -44.61 12.01
N TYR A 426 -7.67 -45.13 13.23
CA TYR A 426 -7.40 -46.54 13.53
C TYR A 426 -8.36 -47.48 12.77
N GLU A 427 -9.65 -47.15 12.69
CA GLU A 427 -10.65 -47.89 11.89
C GLU A 427 -10.29 -47.92 10.40
N LYS A 428 -9.86 -46.79 9.84
CA LYS A 428 -9.46 -46.69 8.42
C LYS A 428 -8.16 -47.42 8.09
N SER A 429 -7.28 -47.59 9.08
CA SER A 429 -5.93 -48.14 8.86
C SER A 429 -5.91 -49.61 8.40
N LYS A 430 -7.02 -50.35 8.57
CA LYS A 430 -7.17 -51.80 8.30
C LYS A 430 -6.11 -52.69 8.96
N LYS A 431 -5.34 -52.16 9.92
CA LYS A 431 -4.37 -52.91 10.73
C LYS A 431 -5.07 -53.42 11.99
N ASN A 432 -4.60 -54.54 12.53
CA ASN A 432 -5.05 -54.96 13.85
C ASN A 432 -4.58 -53.95 14.90
N PHE A 433 -5.46 -53.58 15.82
CA PHE A 433 -5.18 -52.66 16.92
C PHE A 433 -5.76 -53.19 18.22
N ALA A 434 -5.21 -52.75 19.35
CA ALA A 434 -5.68 -53.09 20.68
C ALA A 434 -6.04 -51.83 21.44
N ILE A 435 -7.06 -51.94 22.28
CA ILE A 435 -7.45 -50.91 23.25
C ILE A 435 -7.22 -51.46 24.65
N VAL A 436 -6.50 -50.70 25.47
CA VAL A 436 -6.28 -50.98 26.90
C VAL A 436 -6.93 -49.86 27.70
N TYR A 437 -7.82 -50.24 28.61
CA TYR A 437 -8.56 -49.35 29.49
C TYR A 437 -8.00 -49.45 30.91
N PHE A 438 -7.70 -48.30 31.51
CA PHE A 438 -7.24 -48.16 32.89
C PHE A 438 -8.27 -47.36 33.68
N GLU A 439 -8.63 -47.81 34.88
CA GLU A 439 -9.45 -47.05 35.82
C GLU A 439 -8.87 -47.16 37.23
N PHE A 440 -8.49 -46.02 37.80
CA PHE A 440 -7.96 -45.94 39.15
C PHE A 440 -9.10 -45.80 40.17
N VAL A 441 -9.07 -46.65 41.19
CA VAL A 441 -10.08 -46.78 42.25
C VAL A 441 -9.45 -46.46 43.60
N ASN A 442 -10.26 -46.01 44.57
CA ASN A 442 -9.82 -45.47 45.87
C ASN A 442 -8.96 -44.21 45.73
N MET A 443 -9.31 -43.36 44.76
CA MET A 443 -8.67 -42.06 44.56
C MET A 443 -9.07 -41.07 45.68
N PRO A 444 -8.17 -40.14 46.08
CA PRO A 444 -8.48 -39.14 47.10
C PRO A 444 -9.71 -38.30 46.74
N GLU A 445 -10.58 -38.02 47.72
CA GLU A 445 -11.74 -37.16 47.50
C GLU A 445 -11.33 -35.70 47.23
N VAL A 446 -12.04 -35.05 46.30
CA VAL A 446 -11.79 -33.66 45.87
C VAL A 446 -12.55 -32.64 46.75
N THR A 447 -13.15 -33.09 47.86
CA THR A 447 -14.05 -32.29 48.71
C THR A 447 -13.34 -31.18 49.49
N THR A 448 -12.02 -31.27 49.65
CA THR A 448 -11.18 -30.24 50.30
C THR A 448 -10.07 -29.77 49.35
N GLU A 449 -9.52 -28.58 49.59
CA GLU A 449 -8.41 -28.03 48.79
C GLU A 449 -7.16 -28.95 48.82
N ILE A 450 -6.86 -29.52 49.98
CA ILE A 450 -5.79 -30.51 50.16
C ILE A 450 -6.10 -31.80 49.39
N GLY A 451 -7.34 -32.28 49.46
CA GLY A 451 -7.81 -33.44 48.72
C GLY A 451 -7.71 -33.23 47.20
N ALA A 452 -8.13 -32.07 46.70
CA ALA A 452 -8.02 -31.71 45.29
C ALA A 452 -6.56 -31.67 44.81
N LYS A 453 -5.66 -31.04 45.58
CA LYS A 453 -4.23 -31.00 45.24
C LYS A 453 -3.60 -32.40 45.22
N THR A 454 -4.00 -33.25 46.16
CA THR A 454 -3.53 -34.64 46.26
C THR A 454 -4.07 -35.49 45.11
N PHE A 455 -5.34 -35.29 44.73
CA PHE A 455 -5.97 -35.93 43.58
C PHE A 455 -5.24 -35.57 42.28
N TYR A 456 -5.00 -34.28 42.01
CA TYR A 456 -4.32 -33.85 40.78
C TYR A 456 -2.86 -34.30 40.72
N LYS A 457 -2.14 -34.30 41.84
CA LYS A 457 -0.77 -34.86 41.90
C LYS A 457 -0.77 -36.36 41.58
N THR A 458 -1.75 -37.09 42.10
CA THR A 458 -1.87 -38.54 41.94
C THR A 458 -2.27 -38.92 40.52
N ILE A 459 -3.23 -38.20 39.91
CA ILE A 459 -3.65 -38.47 38.52
C ILE A 459 -2.55 -38.11 37.50
N SER A 460 -1.79 -37.05 37.74
CA SER A 460 -0.64 -36.66 36.91
C SER A 460 0.48 -37.70 36.98
N PHE A 461 0.76 -38.22 38.18
CA PHE A 461 1.69 -39.33 38.38
C PHE A 461 1.29 -40.58 37.58
N PHE A 462 0.02 -40.99 37.66
CA PHE A 462 -0.45 -42.16 36.92
C PHE A 462 -0.45 -41.96 35.41
N SER A 463 -0.79 -40.77 34.93
CA SER A 463 -0.61 -40.44 33.52
C SER A 463 0.85 -40.58 33.09
N GLY A 464 1.78 -40.04 33.90
CA GLY A 464 3.22 -40.19 33.67
C GLY A 464 3.67 -41.65 33.63
N LEU A 465 3.14 -42.50 34.52
CA LEU A 465 3.43 -43.93 34.54
C LEU A 465 2.90 -44.65 33.28
N ILE A 466 1.64 -44.40 32.90
CA ILE A 466 1.06 -44.97 31.67
C ILE A 466 1.86 -44.49 30.47
N ASN A 467 2.25 -43.22 30.41
CA ASN A 467 3.04 -42.66 29.32
C ASN A 467 4.47 -43.25 29.27
N HIS A 468 5.09 -43.50 30.41
CA HIS A 468 6.39 -44.15 30.48
C HIS A 468 6.36 -45.59 29.94
N VAL A 469 5.30 -46.36 30.26
CA VAL A 469 5.19 -47.76 29.82
C VAL A 469 4.63 -47.87 28.39
N PHE A 470 3.62 -47.08 28.05
CA PHE A 470 2.83 -47.23 26.82
C PHE A 470 3.05 -46.13 25.78
N GLY A 471 3.73 -45.02 26.10
CA GLY A 471 3.85 -43.86 25.22
C GLY A 471 4.63 -44.10 23.94
N ILE A 472 5.49 -45.11 23.90
CA ILE A 472 6.25 -45.51 22.70
C ILE A 472 5.39 -46.41 21.78
N VAL A 473 4.38 -47.08 22.32
CA VAL A 473 3.62 -48.10 21.58
C VAL A 473 2.25 -47.62 21.11
N GLY A 474 1.66 -46.57 21.69
CA GLY A 474 0.32 -46.13 21.29
C GLY A 474 -0.05 -44.73 21.73
N ASP A 475 -1.20 -44.28 21.23
CA ASP A 475 -1.82 -43.03 21.65
C ASP A 475 -2.51 -43.22 23.00
N ILE A 476 -2.29 -42.27 23.91
CA ILE A 476 -2.84 -42.30 25.27
C ILE A 476 -3.80 -41.12 25.41
N GLY A 477 -4.98 -41.38 25.98
CA GLY A 477 -5.92 -40.32 26.31
C GLY A 477 -6.65 -40.53 27.62
N ARG A 478 -6.99 -39.42 28.28
CA ARG A 478 -7.79 -39.39 29.50
C ARG A 478 -9.27 -39.31 29.13
N VAL A 479 -10.06 -40.31 29.54
CA VAL A 479 -11.47 -40.46 29.14
C VAL A 479 -12.44 -40.08 30.26
N SER A 480 -11.98 -40.13 31.50
CA SER A 480 -12.74 -39.69 32.69
C SER A 480 -11.79 -39.05 33.72
N ASN A 481 -12.34 -38.63 34.86
CA ASN A 481 -11.52 -38.08 35.95
C ASN A 481 -10.44 -39.06 36.45
N THR A 482 -10.69 -40.37 36.39
CA THR A 482 -9.82 -41.42 36.93
C THR A 482 -9.49 -42.51 35.90
N SER A 483 -9.91 -42.35 34.64
CA SER A 483 -9.74 -43.38 33.61
C SER A 483 -8.93 -42.90 32.41
N PHE A 484 -8.09 -43.80 31.91
CA PHE A 484 -7.24 -43.61 30.75
C PHE A 484 -7.42 -44.74 29.74
N VAL A 485 -7.13 -44.43 28.49
CA VAL A 485 -7.17 -45.39 27.39
C VAL A 485 -5.88 -45.30 26.59
N VAL A 486 -5.36 -46.46 26.23
CA VAL A 486 -4.26 -46.61 25.28
C VAL A 486 -4.80 -47.33 24.05
N ILE A 487 -4.58 -46.77 22.86
CA ILE A 487 -4.88 -47.42 21.58
C ILE A 487 -3.60 -47.59 20.77
N SER A 488 -3.37 -48.78 20.22
CA SER A 488 -2.13 -49.11 19.51
C SER A 488 -2.33 -50.15 18.43
N THR A 489 -1.66 -49.98 17.29
CA THR A 489 -1.57 -50.99 16.21
C THR A 489 -0.42 -52.00 16.38
N VAL A 490 0.40 -51.84 17.43
CA VAL A 490 1.67 -52.57 17.62
C VAL A 490 1.60 -53.54 18.82
N LEU A 491 0.49 -53.52 19.57
CA LEU A 491 0.26 -54.40 20.71
C LEU A 491 -0.19 -55.79 20.24
N SER A 492 0.60 -56.81 20.58
CA SER A 492 0.20 -58.22 20.59
C SER A 492 -0.11 -58.66 22.02
N GLU A 493 -0.88 -59.74 22.21
CA GLU A 493 -1.22 -60.28 23.55
C GLU A 493 0.02 -60.48 24.44
N LYS A 494 1.07 -61.11 23.89
CA LYS A 494 2.34 -61.34 24.61
C LYS A 494 3.03 -60.04 25.02
N ARG A 495 3.07 -59.05 24.11
CA ARG A 495 3.68 -57.74 24.39
C ARG A 495 2.86 -56.95 25.40
N LEU A 496 1.53 -57.05 25.35
CA LEU A 496 0.63 -56.43 26.31
C LEU A 496 0.87 -57.00 27.71
N GLN A 497 0.98 -58.33 27.85
CA GLN A 497 1.31 -58.96 29.15
C GLN A 497 2.64 -58.47 29.73
N GLN A 498 3.68 -58.33 28.91
CA GLN A 498 4.98 -57.79 29.34
C GLN A 498 4.91 -56.33 29.81
N LEU A 499 4.16 -55.50 29.07
CA LEU A 499 3.97 -54.10 29.44
C LEU A 499 3.13 -53.98 30.72
N LEU A 500 2.11 -54.82 30.89
CA LEU A 500 1.29 -54.87 32.09
C LEU A 500 2.08 -55.34 33.32
N SER A 501 2.94 -56.36 33.18
CA SER A 501 3.83 -56.77 34.28
C SER A 501 4.82 -55.66 34.65
N THR A 502 5.35 -54.94 33.65
CA THR A 502 6.24 -53.79 33.90
C THR A 502 5.51 -52.66 34.61
N PHE A 503 4.31 -52.32 34.13
CA PHE A 503 3.44 -51.33 34.74
C PHE A 503 3.12 -51.69 36.19
N GLN A 504 2.76 -52.96 36.46
CA GLN A 504 2.42 -53.43 37.80
C GLN A 504 3.62 -53.42 38.76
N ASN A 505 4.82 -53.81 38.29
CA ASN A 505 6.03 -53.77 39.12
C ASN A 505 6.33 -52.35 39.59
N ILE A 506 6.26 -51.37 38.68
CA ILE A 506 6.50 -49.95 39.01
C ILE A 506 5.34 -49.40 39.85
N PHE A 507 4.10 -49.75 39.54
CA PHE A 507 2.94 -49.33 40.31
C PHE A 507 3.03 -49.83 41.76
N ASN A 508 3.34 -51.11 41.98
CA ASN A 508 3.42 -51.70 43.31
C ASN A 508 4.62 -51.20 44.12
N SER A 509 5.79 -50.98 43.49
CA SER A 509 6.94 -50.39 44.19
C SER A 509 6.60 -49.01 44.74
N ASP A 510 5.93 -48.19 43.94
CA ASP A 510 5.66 -46.80 44.28
C ASP A 510 4.43 -46.65 45.20
N ASN A 511 3.43 -47.51 45.05
CA ASN A 511 2.23 -47.52 45.90
C ASN A 511 2.57 -47.93 47.35
N ASN A 512 3.46 -48.92 47.51
CA ASN A 512 3.96 -49.35 48.83
C ASN A 512 4.87 -48.31 49.49
N GLN A 513 5.60 -47.51 48.72
CA GLN A 513 6.44 -46.43 49.26
C GLN A 513 5.64 -45.19 49.67
N GLN A 514 4.46 -44.98 49.09
CA GLN A 514 3.63 -43.80 49.35
C GLN A 514 2.45 -44.07 50.30
N ASP A 515 2.31 -45.29 50.82
CA ASP A 515 1.24 -45.73 51.73
C ASP A 515 -0.17 -45.41 51.19
N LYS A 516 -0.33 -45.59 49.87
CA LYS A 516 -1.57 -45.29 49.15
C LYS A 516 -2.34 -46.59 48.89
N ASN A 517 -3.57 -46.70 49.40
CA ASN A 517 -4.46 -47.85 49.11
C ASN A 517 -5.16 -47.73 47.74
N ILE A 518 -4.44 -47.26 46.71
CA ILE A 518 -4.99 -47.07 45.37
C ILE A 518 -4.92 -48.39 44.61
N SER A 519 -6.02 -48.74 43.94
CA SER A 519 -6.10 -49.93 43.08
C SER A 519 -6.34 -49.52 41.64
N VAL A 520 -5.94 -50.35 40.69
CA VAL A 520 -6.16 -50.13 39.26
C VAL A 520 -6.94 -51.29 38.65
N LEU A 521 -8.01 -50.96 37.94
CA LEU A 521 -8.76 -51.87 37.10
C LEU A 521 -8.23 -51.75 35.68
N ILE A 522 -7.86 -52.88 35.09
CA ILE A 522 -7.34 -52.90 33.72
C ILE A 522 -8.19 -53.86 32.89
N GLY A 523 -8.59 -53.41 31.71
CA GLY A 523 -9.28 -54.22 30.72
C GLY A 523 -8.65 -54.03 29.34
N SER A 524 -8.69 -55.05 28.50
CA SER A 524 -8.14 -54.96 27.14
C SER A 524 -9.01 -55.72 26.14
N ALA A 525 -8.99 -55.25 24.89
CA ALA A 525 -9.66 -55.88 23.78
C ALA A 525 -8.89 -55.63 22.48
N PHE A 526 -8.88 -56.63 21.59
CA PHE A 526 -8.19 -56.58 20.31
C PHE A 526 -9.18 -56.51 19.14
N SER A 527 -8.82 -55.77 18.09
CA SER A 527 -9.72 -55.49 16.95
C SER A 527 -10.14 -56.75 16.19
N TYR A 528 -9.34 -57.82 16.22
CA TYR A 528 -9.69 -59.11 15.60
C TYR A 528 -10.81 -59.86 16.32
N GLU A 529 -11.19 -59.44 17.53
CA GLU A 529 -12.28 -60.04 18.29
C GLU A 529 -13.67 -59.58 17.83
N ILE A 530 -13.74 -58.56 16.97
CA ILE A 530 -15.00 -57.97 16.48
C ILE A 530 -14.98 -57.95 14.95
N SER A 531 -16.03 -58.45 14.31
CA SER A 531 -16.15 -58.50 12.83
C SER A 531 -16.09 -57.13 12.17
N ASP A 532 -16.63 -56.11 12.83
CA ASP A 532 -16.89 -54.79 12.24
C ASP A 532 -15.75 -53.79 12.49
N CYS A 533 -14.67 -54.20 13.16
CA CYS A 533 -13.48 -53.36 13.49
C CYS A 533 -13.80 -51.96 14.07
N ASN A 534 -14.98 -51.78 14.68
CA ASN A 534 -15.44 -50.51 15.22
C ASN A 534 -14.72 -50.22 16.56
N CYS A 535 -13.94 -49.14 16.61
CA CYS A 535 -13.16 -48.74 17.78
C CYS A 535 -14.05 -48.44 18.98
N ARG A 536 -15.27 -47.90 18.77
CA ARG A 536 -16.18 -47.60 19.89
C ARG A 536 -16.69 -48.86 20.56
N SER A 537 -17.06 -49.87 19.78
CA SER A 537 -17.47 -51.18 20.31
C SER A 537 -16.33 -51.86 21.05
N LEU A 538 -15.11 -51.79 20.51
CA LEU A 538 -13.91 -52.34 21.14
C LEU A 538 -13.54 -51.61 22.44
N TYR A 539 -13.70 -50.29 22.49
CA TYR A 539 -13.53 -49.49 23.70
C TYR A 539 -14.53 -49.89 24.80
N VAL A 540 -15.80 -50.11 24.45
CA VAL A 540 -16.82 -50.59 25.39
C VAL A 540 -16.44 -51.98 25.92
N MET A 541 -16.02 -52.89 25.04
CA MET A 541 -15.57 -54.23 25.42
C MET A 541 -14.37 -54.21 26.37
N ALA A 542 -13.35 -53.39 26.09
CA ALA A 542 -12.19 -53.23 26.97
C ALA A 542 -12.61 -52.68 28.34
N ARG A 543 -13.56 -51.74 28.39
CA ARG A 543 -14.10 -51.19 29.62
C ARG A 543 -14.92 -52.21 30.41
N GLU A 544 -15.71 -53.06 29.77
CA GLU A 544 -16.51 -54.10 30.45
C GLU A 544 -15.64 -55.21 31.02
N ARG A 545 -14.52 -55.53 30.36
CA ARG A 545 -13.54 -56.53 30.82
C ARG A 545 -12.60 -56.03 31.92
N ARG A 546 -12.80 -54.82 32.43
CA ARG A 546 -11.96 -54.29 33.50
C ARG A 546 -12.11 -55.15 34.75
N ALA A 547 -11.01 -55.77 35.17
CA ALA A 547 -10.95 -56.53 36.40
C ALA A 547 -9.86 -55.96 37.30
N VAL A 548 -9.99 -56.15 38.62
CA VAL A 548 -8.88 -55.92 39.53
C VAL A 548 -7.78 -56.89 39.13
N MET A 549 -6.63 -56.37 38.70
CA MET A 549 -5.48 -57.22 38.47
C MET A 549 -4.96 -57.73 39.83
N LEU A 550 -5.40 -58.93 40.18
CA LEU A 550 -4.76 -59.77 41.20
C LEU A 550 -3.98 -60.85 40.45
N PHE A 551 -2.72 -60.56 40.12
CA PHE A 551 -1.79 -61.64 39.75
C PHE A 551 -1.18 -62.18 41.03
N LYS A 552 -1.37 -63.49 41.25
CA LYS A 552 -0.64 -64.25 42.27
C LYS A 552 0.83 -64.34 41.94
#